data_AF-A0AAD3XIG0-F1
#
_entry.id   AF-A0AAD3XIG0-F1
#
_cell.length_a   1.000
_cell.length_b   1.000
_cell.length_c   1.000
_cell.angle_alpha   90.00
_cell.angle_beta   90.00
_cell.angle_gamma   90.00
#
_symmetry.space_group_name_H-M   'P 1'
#
loop_
_entity.id
_entity.type
_entity.pdbx_description
1 polymer ?
#
loop_
_entity_poly.entity_id
_entity_poly.type
_entity_poly.pdbx_seq_one_letter_code
_entity_poly.pdbx_strand_id
1 'polypeptide(L)'
;MSKVLTRPNVKLFKAVAAEDLIVREGRDDGVVRNYALVSMNHNTQSCMDPNVMEAKVVVCSCGHDGPFGAMGVKRLKSIGMIDSVLGMNALDMNTAEDAIVKLTREIVPGMIVTGMEVAEVDGAPRMVNSLSRYHLECAVEHLDHRPSY
;
A
#
# COMPACT_ATOMS: atom_id res chain seq x y z
N MET A 1 -12.57 -14.52 -14.06
CA MET A 1 -11.46 -14.37 -13.07
C MET A 1 -10.25 -13.78 -13.80
N SER A 2 -9.46 -12.89 -13.19
CA SER A 2 -8.32 -12.24 -13.86
C SER A 2 -7.30 -13.27 -14.37
N LYS A 3 -6.78 -13.08 -15.59
CA LYS A 3 -5.71 -13.91 -16.18
C LYS A 3 -4.43 -13.91 -15.33
N VAL A 4 -4.21 -12.90 -14.48
CA VAL A 4 -3.04 -12.86 -13.60
C VAL A 4 -3.07 -13.97 -12.55
N LEU A 5 -4.26 -14.35 -12.08
CA LEU A 5 -4.44 -15.37 -11.03
C LEU A 5 -4.21 -16.80 -11.52
N THR A 6 -4.06 -17.02 -12.84
CA THR A 6 -3.75 -18.35 -13.38
C THR A 6 -2.25 -18.63 -13.38
N ARG A 7 -1.39 -17.64 -13.09
CA ARG A 7 0.06 -17.84 -12.97
C ARG A 7 0.35 -18.68 -11.71
N PRO A 8 1.21 -19.71 -11.78
CA PRO A 8 1.44 -20.65 -10.67
C PRO A 8 2.08 -20.00 -9.44
N ASN A 9 2.74 -18.85 -9.62
CA ASN A 9 3.41 -18.09 -8.58
C ASN A 9 2.57 -16.90 -8.06
N VAL A 10 1.27 -16.84 -8.40
CA VAL A 10 0.37 -15.79 -7.92
C VAL A 10 -0.67 -16.40 -7.00
N LYS A 11 -0.80 -15.83 -5.80
CA LYS A 11 -1.84 -16.21 -4.85
C LYS A 11 -2.66 -15.00 -4.43
N LEU A 12 -3.99 -15.16 -4.45
CA LEU A 12 -4.92 -14.17 -3.93
C LEU A 12 -5.49 -14.63 -2.59
N PHE A 13 -5.25 -13.84 -1.56
CA PHE A 13 -5.85 -14.00 -0.23
C PHE A 13 -7.00 -13.01 -0.07
N LYS A 14 -8.23 -13.44 -0.33
CA LYS A 14 -9.43 -12.63 -0.07
C LYS A 14 -9.84 -12.73 1.39
N ALA A 15 -10.61 -11.74 1.86
CA ALA A 15 -11.09 -11.66 3.25
C ALA A 15 -9.98 -11.65 4.31
N VAL A 16 -8.79 -11.20 3.91
CA VAL A 16 -7.63 -10.98 4.78
C VAL A 16 -7.36 -9.47 4.79
N ALA A 17 -7.13 -8.91 5.97
CA ALA A 17 -6.70 -7.54 6.17
C ALA A 17 -5.23 -7.54 6.60
N ALA A 18 -4.45 -6.59 6.10
CA ALA A 18 -3.18 -6.23 6.70
C ALA A 18 -3.47 -5.19 7.79
N GLU A 19 -3.07 -5.49 9.03
CA GLU A 19 -3.36 -4.66 10.21
C GLU A 19 -2.11 -3.99 10.80
N ASP A 20 -0.92 -4.50 10.47
CA ASP A 20 0.36 -3.86 10.81
C ASP A 20 1.46 -4.25 9.80
N LEU A 21 2.64 -3.64 9.94
CA LEU A 21 3.85 -3.87 9.15
C LEU A 21 4.90 -4.61 9.98
N ILE A 22 5.75 -5.39 9.31
CA ILE A 22 6.92 -6.01 9.94
C ILE A 22 8.09 -5.08 9.68
N VAL A 23 8.58 -4.39 10.72
CA VAL A 23 9.68 -3.42 10.58
C VAL A 23 10.97 -3.96 11.18
N ARG A 24 12.06 -3.94 10.41
CA ARG A 24 13.42 -4.31 10.84
C ARG A 24 14.39 -3.25 10.36
N GLU A 25 15.21 -2.70 11.26
CA GLU A 25 16.28 -1.74 10.88
C GLU A 25 15.80 -0.55 10.02
N GLY A 26 14.58 -0.04 10.27
CA GLY A 26 14.01 1.08 9.49
C GLY A 26 13.50 0.69 8.10
N ARG A 27 13.34 -0.61 7.83
CA ARG A 27 12.83 -1.19 6.60
C ARG A 27 11.51 -1.93 6.86
N ASP A 28 10.58 -1.85 5.91
CA ASP A 28 9.43 -2.77 5.83
C ASP A 28 9.88 -4.12 5.24
N ASP A 29 9.62 -5.18 5.99
CA ASP A 29 10.00 -6.57 5.68
C ASP A 29 8.77 -7.49 5.60
N GLY A 30 7.57 -6.93 5.55
CA GLY A 30 6.33 -7.70 5.36
C GLY A 30 5.12 -7.15 6.09
N VAL A 31 4.07 -7.95 6.15
CA VAL A 31 2.77 -7.54 6.69
C VAL A 31 2.28 -8.46 7.79
N VAL A 32 1.71 -7.86 8.83
CA VAL A 32 0.92 -8.53 9.86
C VAL A 32 -0.53 -8.57 9.37
N ARG A 33 -1.12 -9.75 9.38
CA ARG A 33 -2.42 -10.01 8.74
C ARG A 33 -3.33 -10.82 9.63
N ASN A 34 -4.63 -10.54 9.48
CA ASN A 34 -5.68 -11.35 10.07
C ASN A 34 -6.84 -11.51 9.08
N TYR A 35 -7.83 -12.32 9.42
CA TYR A 35 -9.11 -12.28 8.71
C TYR A 35 -9.73 -10.88 8.90
N ALA A 36 -10.25 -10.29 7.84
CA ALA A 36 -10.79 -8.93 7.90
C ALA A 36 -11.89 -8.78 8.97
N LEU A 37 -12.72 -9.82 9.16
CA LEU A 37 -13.75 -9.84 10.20
C LEU A 37 -13.17 -9.84 11.62
N VAL A 38 -11.99 -10.41 11.82
CA VAL A 38 -11.29 -10.34 13.10
C VAL A 38 -10.75 -8.94 13.33
N SER A 39 -10.04 -8.39 12.34
CA SER A 39 -9.45 -7.05 12.45
C SER A 39 -10.48 -5.94 12.71
N MET A 40 -11.71 -6.09 12.21
CA MET A 40 -12.80 -5.13 12.46
C MET A 40 -13.50 -5.30 13.83
N ASN A 41 -13.24 -6.38 14.56
CA ASN A 41 -14.02 -6.79 15.73
C ASN A 41 -13.18 -7.10 16.97
N HIS A 42 -11.96 -6.56 17.06
CA HIS A 42 -11.04 -6.73 18.21
C HIS A 42 -11.62 -6.38 19.58
N ASN A 43 -12.71 -5.60 19.62
CA ASN A 43 -13.37 -5.17 20.87
C ASN A 43 -14.55 -6.04 21.30
N THR A 44 -14.86 -7.11 20.55
CA THR A 44 -16.09 -7.90 20.75
C THR A 44 -15.82 -9.35 21.18
N GLN A 45 -14.55 -9.74 21.29
CA GLN A 45 -14.11 -11.10 21.59
C GLN A 45 -12.83 -11.09 22.44
N SER A 46 -12.32 -12.27 22.78
CA SER A 46 -10.96 -12.39 23.35
C SER A 46 -9.91 -12.11 22.27
N CYS A 47 -8.73 -11.61 22.64
CA CYS A 47 -7.64 -11.34 21.69
C CYS A 47 -7.41 -12.54 20.76
N MET A 48 -7.42 -12.27 19.45
CA MET A 48 -7.15 -13.25 18.40
C MET A 48 -5.93 -12.77 17.64
N ASP A 49 -4.78 -13.31 18.04
CA ASP A 49 -3.47 -12.87 17.53
C ASP A 49 -3.39 -13.03 16.00
N PRO A 50 -2.69 -12.11 15.31
CA PRO A 50 -2.51 -12.18 13.88
C PRO A 50 -1.49 -13.22 13.44
N ASN A 51 -1.40 -13.40 12.13
CA ASN A 51 -0.33 -14.12 11.47
C ASN A 51 0.53 -13.16 10.63
N VAL A 52 1.75 -13.56 10.28
CA VAL A 52 2.71 -12.73 9.57
C VAL A 52 2.96 -13.24 8.14
N MET A 53 3.43 -12.36 7.27
CA MET A 53 3.97 -12.71 5.95
C MET A 53 5.14 -11.80 5.66
N GLU A 54 6.33 -12.38 5.67
CA GLU A 54 7.55 -11.68 5.29
C GLU A 54 7.62 -11.49 3.78
N ALA A 55 8.17 -10.36 3.35
CA ALA A 55 8.28 -10.02 1.94
C ALA A 55 9.53 -9.18 1.69
N LYS A 56 10.21 -9.47 0.58
CA LYS A 56 11.33 -8.64 0.11
C LYS A 56 10.88 -7.26 -0.32
N VAL A 57 9.66 -7.09 -0.80
CA VAL A 57 9.07 -5.80 -1.15
C VAL A 57 7.58 -5.89 -0.90
N VAL A 58 7.03 -4.89 -0.21
CA VAL A 58 5.59 -4.70 -0.02
C VAL A 58 5.13 -3.60 -0.97
N VAL A 59 4.11 -3.89 -1.78
CA VAL A 59 3.43 -2.87 -2.61
C VAL A 59 2.13 -2.52 -1.92
N CYS A 60 2.06 -1.31 -1.38
CA CYS A 60 0.88 -0.78 -0.72
C CYS A 60 0.00 -0.04 -1.72
N SER A 61 -1.21 -0.55 -1.91
CA SER A 61 -2.21 -0.03 -2.81
C SER A 61 -3.60 -0.08 -2.15
N CYS A 62 -3.69 0.28 -0.87
CA CYS A 62 -4.89 0.19 -0.05
C CYS A 62 -5.94 1.26 -0.39
N GLY A 63 -5.63 2.17 -1.33
CA GLY A 63 -6.49 3.30 -1.68
C GLY A 63 -6.50 4.35 -0.58
N HIS A 64 -7.45 5.28 -0.65
CA HIS A 64 -7.47 6.45 0.24
C HIS A 64 -8.51 6.33 1.38
N ASP A 65 -9.65 5.69 1.14
CA ASP A 65 -10.82 5.67 2.05
C ASP A 65 -11.16 4.26 2.54
N GLY A 66 -12.06 4.19 3.52
CA GLY A 66 -12.59 2.99 4.13
C GLY A 66 -11.85 2.56 5.40
N PRO A 67 -12.31 1.47 6.04
CA PRO A 67 -11.78 1.01 7.33
C PRO A 67 -10.27 0.71 7.31
N PHE A 68 -9.74 0.35 6.13
CA PHE A 68 -8.32 0.05 5.91
C PHE A 68 -7.68 0.97 4.87
N GLY A 69 -8.33 2.11 4.56
CA GLY A 69 -7.84 3.08 3.57
C GLY A 69 -6.55 3.74 4.02
N ALA A 70 -5.56 3.75 3.13
CA ALA A 70 -4.22 4.28 3.38
C ALA A 70 -3.53 3.69 4.62
N MET A 71 -3.80 2.41 4.89
CA MET A 71 -3.28 1.70 6.07
C MET A 71 -1.75 1.79 6.16
N GLY A 72 -1.03 1.58 5.05
CA GLY A 72 0.42 1.54 5.05
C GLY A 72 1.02 2.88 5.42
N VAL A 73 0.64 3.95 4.71
CA VAL A 73 1.19 5.29 4.96
C VAL A 73 0.78 5.86 6.32
N LYS A 74 -0.47 5.62 6.76
CA LYS A 74 -0.92 6.00 8.11
C LYS A 74 -0.14 5.25 9.18
N ARG A 75 0.15 3.96 8.96
CA ARG A 75 0.91 3.15 9.90
C ARG A 75 2.35 3.64 9.99
N LEU A 76 3.04 3.84 8.86
CA LEU A 76 4.39 4.41 8.81
C LEU A 76 4.51 5.74 9.57
N LYS A 77 3.51 6.61 9.43
CA LYS A 77 3.46 7.87 10.18
C LYS A 77 3.30 7.65 11.68
N SER A 78 2.43 6.73 12.09
CA SER A 78 2.18 6.44 13.51
C SER A 78 3.40 5.88 14.25
N ILE A 79 4.26 5.13 13.55
CA ILE A 79 5.51 4.57 14.10
C ILE A 79 6.72 5.48 13.87
N GLY A 80 6.53 6.66 13.27
CA GLY A 80 7.58 7.67 13.08
C GLY A 80 8.59 7.36 11.96
N MET A 81 8.25 6.49 11.01
CA MET A 81 9.10 6.20 9.85
C MET A 81 8.99 7.23 8.72
N ILE A 82 7.91 8.03 8.72
CA ILE A 82 7.74 9.16 7.82
C ILE A 82 7.26 10.40 8.58
N ASP A 83 7.68 11.56 8.11
CA ASP A 83 7.42 12.82 8.79
C ASP A 83 6.00 13.34 8.62
N SER A 84 5.31 13.01 7.52
CA SER A 84 3.97 13.52 7.27
C SER A 84 3.15 12.62 6.36
N VAL A 85 1.83 12.74 6.51
CA VAL A 85 0.80 12.24 5.60
C VAL A 85 -0.07 13.46 5.34
N LEU A 86 0.09 14.06 4.16
CA LEU A 86 -0.51 15.36 3.86
C LEU A 86 -2.03 15.29 3.71
N GLY A 87 -2.56 14.12 3.39
CA GLY A 87 -3.97 13.87 3.15
C GLY A 87 -4.38 14.23 1.73
N MET A 88 -5.28 13.45 1.14
CA MET A 88 -5.73 13.62 -0.23
C MET A 88 -6.45 14.96 -0.45
N ASN A 89 -6.12 15.65 -1.55
CA ASN A 89 -6.72 16.92 -1.94
C ASN A 89 -8.05 16.76 -2.69
N ALA A 90 -8.69 17.90 -2.99
CA ALA A 90 -9.93 17.96 -3.76
C ALA A 90 -9.78 17.33 -5.16
N LEU A 91 -10.91 17.10 -5.82
CA LEU A 91 -10.95 16.46 -7.13
C LEU A 91 -10.42 17.39 -8.23
N ASP A 92 -9.40 16.93 -8.94
CA ASP A 92 -8.92 17.50 -10.20
C ASP A 92 -8.38 16.38 -11.08
N MET A 93 -9.19 15.95 -12.04
CA MET A 93 -8.86 14.80 -12.88
C MET A 93 -7.67 15.04 -13.80
N ASN A 94 -7.42 16.30 -14.21
CA ASN A 94 -6.36 16.60 -15.17
C ASN A 94 -4.98 16.48 -14.53
N THR A 95 -4.85 16.85 -13.26
CA THR A 95 -3.57 16.86 -12.54
C THR A 95 -3.37 15.61 -11.68
N ALA A 96 -4.46 14.97 -11.21
CA ALA A 96 -4.38 13.80 -10.35
C ALA A 96 -3.64 12.63 -11.00
N GLU A 97 -3.96 12.26 -12.25
CA GLU A 97 -3.38 11.07 -12.90
C GLU A 97 -1.86 11.18 -13.06
N ASP A 98 -1.40 12.31 -13.60
CA ASP A 98 0.02 12.58 -13.75
C ASP A 98 0.74 12.62 -12.38
N ALA A 99 0.10 13.20 -11.36
CA ALA A 99 0.67 13.25 -10.01
C ALA A 99 0.83 11.85 -9.41
N ILE A 100 -0.20 11.01 -9.46
CA ILE A 100 -0.17 9.65 -8.89
C ILE A 100 0.87 8.77 -9.58
N VAL A 101 0.96 8.86 -10.92
CA VAL A 101 1.98 8.12 -11.68
C VAL A 101 3.39 8.59 -11.29
N LYS A 102 3.62 9.90 -11.28
CA LYS A 102 4.93 10.48 -10.96
C LYS A 102 5.38 10.22 -9.52
N LEU A 103 4.45 10.15 -8.58
CA LEU A 103 4.73 10.03 -7.15
C LEU A 103 4.75 8.58 -6.65
N THR A 104 4.33 7.59 -7.46
CA THR A 104 4.47 6.16 -7.13
C THR A 104 5.94 5.81 -6.96
N ARG A 105 6.35 5.43 -5.75
CA ARG A 105 7.75 5.16 -5.40
C ARG A 105 7.89 4.33 -4.13
N GLU A 106 9.12 3.91 -3.86
CA GLU A 106 9.54 3.41 -2.54
C GLU A 106 9.56 4.58 -1.54
N ILE A 107 8.66 4.57 -0.54
CA ILE A 107 8.53 5.65 0.46
C ILE A 107 9.47 5.42 1.64
N VAL A 108 9.63 4.16 2.04
CA VAL A 108 10.65 3.69 2.99
C VAL A 108 11.28 2.44 2.40
N PRO A 109 12.52 2.08 2.77
CA PRO A 109 13.12 0.85 2.28
C PRO A 109 12.17 -0.34 2.47
N GLY A 110 11.80 -1.00 1.38
CA GLY A 110 10.97 -2.21 1.37
C GLY A 110 9.49 -1.98 1.09
N MET A 111 9.02 -0.74 1.08
CA MET A 111 7.63 -0.41 0.83
C MET A 111 7.46 0.56 -0.34
N ILE A 112 6.81 0.10 -1.39
CA ILE A 112 6.37 0.91 -2.53
C ILE A 112 4.91 1.29 -2.33
N VAL A 113 4.59 2.57 -2.47
CA VAL A 113 3.20 3.06 -2.42
C VAL A 113 2.74 3.41 -3.82
N THR A 114 1.53 2.98 -4.18
CA THR A 114 0.94 3.22 -5.50
C THR A 114 -0.58 3.43 -5.44
N GLY A 115 -1.15 3.90 -6.55
CA GLY A 115 -2.58 4.21 -6.66
C GLY A 115 -2.99 5.36 -5.74
N MET A 116 -4.26 5.38 -5.33
CA MET A 116 -4.80 6.48 -4.54
C MET A 116 -4.20 6.65 -3.14
N GLU A 117 -3.46 5.68 -2.64
CA GLU A 117 -2.74 5.83 -1.37
C GLU A 117 -1.57 6.82 -1.49
N VAL A 118 -1.03 7.02 -2.70
CA VAL A 118 -0.04 8.07 -3.00
C VAL A 118 -0.62 9.46 -2.72
N ALA A 119 -1.92 9.67 -2.98
CA ALA A 119 -2.57 10.94 -2.72
C ALA A 119 -2.58 11.29 -1.23
N GLU A 120 -2.67 10.28 -0.35
CA GLU A 120 -2.71 10.47 1.09
C GLU A 120 -1.34 10.86 1.64
N VAL A 121 -0.26 10.28 1.14
CA VAL A 121 1.09 10.66 1.58
C VAL A 121 1.52 12.02 1.03
N ASP A 122 1.34 12.27 -0.28
CA ASP A 122 1.89 13.44 -0.96
C ASP A 122 0.90 14.59 -1.18
N GLY A 123 -0.36 14.44 -0.78
CA GLY A 123 -1.38 15.47 -0.95
C GLY A 123 -1.78 15.71 -2.40
N ALA A 124 -1.78 14.66 -3.22
CA ALA A 124 -2.21 14.79 -4.61
C ALA A 124 -3.74 15.01 -4.70
N PRO A 125 -4.24 15.71 -5.73
CA PRO A 125 -5.66 15.75 -6.04
C PRO A 125 -6.20 14.35 -6.32
N ARG A 126 -7.50 14.16 -6.09
CA ARG A 126 -8.15 12.88 -6.40
C ARG A 126 -8.68 12.83 -7.82
N MET A 127 -8.65 11.65 -8.43
CA MET A 127 -9.44 11.30 -9.62
C MET A 127 -10.64 10.41 -9.25
N VAL A 128 -11.56 10.24 -10.21
CA VAL A 128 -12.66 9.25 -10.13
C VAL A 128 -12.30 8.08 -11.04
N ASN A 129 -13.28 7.47 -11.71
CA ASN A 129 -13.06 6.33 -12.59
C ASN A 129 -12.46 6.75 -13.95
N SER A 130 -11.21 7.18 -13.95
CA SER A 130 -10.39 7.34 -15.14
C SER A 130 -9.17 6.43 -15.03
N LEU A 131 -9.37 5.15 -15.32
CA LEU A 131 -8.28 4.16 -15.44
C LEU A 131 -7.49 4.30 -16.77
N SER A 132 -7.63 5.43 -17.49
CA SER A 132 -7.45 5.44 -18.95
C SER A 132 -6.12 6.00 -19.46
N ARG A 133 -5.34 6.83 -18.74
CA ARG A 133 -4.17 7.46 -19.37
C ARG A 133 -2.85 6.70 -19.22
N TYR A 134 -2.61 5.98 -18.13
CA TYR A 134 -1.33 5.29 -17.92
C TYR A 134 -1.55 3.87 -17.41
N HIS A 135 -1.37 2.90 -18.30
CA HIS A 135 -1.19 1.51 -17.90
C HIS A 135 0.11 1.42 -17.08
N LEU A 136 0.14 0.49 -16.13
CA LEU A 136 1.11 0.30 -15.04
C LEU A 136 2.57 0.04 -15.50
N GLU A 137 3.21 0.94 -16.24
CA GLU A 137 4.59 0.77 -16.73
C GLU A 137 5.65 1.33 -15.78
N CYS A 138 5.32 2.21 -14.82
CA CYS A 138 6.36 2.98 -14.10
C CYS A 138 6.89 2.40 -12.77
N ALA A 139 6.50 1.21 -12.31
CA ALA A 139 6.86 0.77 -10.95
C ALA A 139 8.12 -0.13 -10.83
N VAL A 140 8.76 -0.56 -11.93
CA VAL A 140 9.81 -1.59 -11.86
C VAL A 140 11.18 -1.14 -12.39
N GLU A 141 11.27 -0.03 -13.14
CA GLU A 141 12.51 0.37 -13.81
C GLU A 141 13.60 0.94 -12.88
N HIS A 142 13.32 1.18 -11.59
CA HIS A 142 14.30 1.71 -10.64
C HIS A 142 14.89 0.66 -9.68
N LEU A 143 14.50 -0.61 -9.80
CA LEU A 143 15.01 -1.69 -8.94
C LEU A 143 16.21 -2.44 -9.53
N ASP A 144 16.56 -2.24 -10.80
CA ASP A 144 17.57 -3.02 -11.52
C ASP A 144 19.03 -2.53 -11.35
N HIS A 145 19.29 -1.61 -10.41
CA HIS A 145 20.61 -0.98 -10.22
C HIS A 145 21.20 -1.06 -8.81
N ARG A 146 20.74 -1.95 -7.92
CA ARG A 146 21.41 -2.15 -6.62
C ARG A 146 22.27 -3.43 -6.61
N PRO A 147 23.56 -3.34 -6.21
CA PRO A 147 24.44 -4.49 -6.09
C PRO A 147 23.99 -5.37 -4.91
N SER A 148 24.00 -6.68 -5.14
CA SER A 148 23.83 -7.72 -4.15
C SER A 148 24.90 -7.56 -3.06
N TYR A 149 24.49 -7.35 -1.82
CA TYR A 149 25.30 -7.66 -0.65
C TYR A 149 24.72 -8.90 0.02
#